data_AF-A0A4Y2SBG5-F1
#
_entry.id   AF-A0A4Y2SBG5-F1
#
_cell.length_a   1.000
_cell.length_b   1.000
_cell.length_c   1.000
_cell.angle_alpha   90.00
_cell.angle_beta   90.00
_cell.angle_gamma   90.00
#
_symmetry.space_group_name_H-M   'P 1'
#
loop_
_entity.id
_entity.type
_entity.pdbx_description
1 polymer ?
#
loop_
_entity_poly.entity_id
_entity_poly.type
_entity_poly.pdbx_seq_one_letter_code
_entity_poly.pdbx_strand_id
1 'polypeptide(L)'
;MKWIVLALVVVSASQVLAKRCKNNDECEEDECCVNYVIVSWFGGHCQKYKTEGEICPIIKTDETPDMHHFMCPCKEGLECLPDREFKVTEHVTIKQPGCVVPGNEGNTEAPQEE
;
A
#
# COMPACT_ATOMS: atom_id res chain seq x y z
N MET A 1 -9.37 31.38 26.75
CA MET A 1 -8.66 30.12 27.06
C MET A 1 -9.56 28.87 27.07
N LYS A 2 -10.89 28.99 26.93
CA LYS A 2 -11.83 27.84 26.95
C LYS A 2 -11.99 27.14 25.58
N TRP A 3 -11.77 27.87 24.50
CA TRP A 3 -12.01 27.42 23.12
C TRP A 3 -10.83 26.67 22.48
N ILE A 4 -9.60 26.86 22.99
CA ILE A 4 -8.38 26.24 22.42
C ILE A 4 -8.31 24.75 22.77
N VAL A 5 -8.82 24.35 23.93
CA VAL A 5 -8.82 22.95 24.39
C VAL A 5 -9.79 22.09 23.56
N LEU A 6 -10.87 22.68 23.06
CA LEU A 6 -11.87 21.97 22.23
C LEU A 6 -11.36 21.66 20.83
N ALA A 7 -10.48 22.48 20.25
CA ALA A 7 -9.92 22.24 18.93
C ALA A 7 -8.89 21.09 18.91
N LEU A 8 -8.15 20.89 20.00
CA LEU A 8 -7.11 19.86 20.09
C LEU A 8 -7.66 18.42 20.28
N VAL A 9 -8.89 18.28 20.81
CA VAL A 9 -9.51 16.96 21.03
C VAL A 9 -10.15 16.40 19.75
N VAL A 10 -10.49 17.24 18.78
CA VAL A 10 -11.08 16.79 17.49
C VAL A 10 -10.00 16.27 16.54
N VAL A 11 -8.75 16.74 16.66
CA VAL A 11 -7.63 16.33 15.79
C VAL A 11 -7.04 14.96 16.16
N SER A 12 -7.25 14.48 17.39
CA SER A 12 -6.62 13.24 17.90
C SER A 12 -7.49 11.98 17.76
N ALA A 13 -8.67 12.08 17.15
CA ALA A 13 -9.59 10.96 16.99
C ALA A 13 -9.54 10.28 15.61
N SER A 14 -8.53 10.58 14.78
CA SER A 14 -8.15 9.73 13.65
C SER A 14 -7.42 8.49 14.18
N GLN A 15 -8.18 7.66 14.88
CA GLN A 15 -7.75 6.33 15.24
C GLN A 15 -7.61 5.57 13.93
N VAL A 16 -6.37 5.31 13.52
CA VAL A 16 -6.04 4.41 12.41
C VAL A 16 -6.35 2.97 12.86
N LEU A 17 -7.59 2.70 13.24
CA LEU A 17 -8.12 1.35 13.27
C LEU A 17 -8.35 1.00 11.81
N ALA A 18 -7.59 0.04 11.29
CA ALA A 18 -7.76 -0.49 9.96
C ALA A 18 -9.25 -0.79 9.72
N LYS A 19 -9.87 0.05 8.88
CA LYS A 19 -11.31 0.02 8.62
C LYS A 19 -11.62 -1.32 7.95
N ARG A 20 -12.63 -2.03 8.44
CA ARG A 20 -13.07 -3.27 7.77
C ARG A 20 -13.79 -2.91 6.48
N CYS A 21 -13.57 -3.70 5.45
CA CYS A 21 -14.17 -3.52 4.14
C CYS A 21 -14.57 -4.87 3.54
N LYS A 22 -15.55 -4.85 2.66
CA LYS A 22 -15.90 -5.97 1.78
C LYS A 22 -15.56 -5.65 0.33
N ASN A 23 -15.57 -4.37 -0.04
CA ASN A 23 -15.17 -3.89 -1.35
C ASN A 23 -14.29 -2.63 -1.24
N ASN A 24 -13.69 -2.23 -2.36
CA ASN A 24 -12.83 -1.05 -2.46
C ASN A 24 -13.59 0.27 -2.21
N ASP A 25 -14.87 0.35 -2.56
CA ASP A 25 -15.70 1.57 -2.38
C ASP A 25 -15.93 1.94 -0.90
N GLU A 26 -15.75 0.98 0.02
CA GLU A 26 -15.81 1.24 1.46
C GLU A 26 -14.54 1.90 2.01
N CYS A 27 -13.46 1.96 1.23
CA CYS A 27 -12.17 2.55 1.61
C CYS A 27 -12.01 3.97 1.03
N GLU A 28 -10.98 4.70 1.46
CA GLU A 28 -10.65 6.01 0.89
C GLU A 28 -10.08 5.88 -0.54
N GLU A 29 -10.06 6.98 -1.31
CA GLU A 29 -9.58 6.99 -2.71
C GLU A 29 -8.11 6.53 -2.84
N ASP A 30 -7.30 6.69 -1.79
CA ASP A 30 -5.92 6.25 -1.72
C ASP A 30 -5.74 4.89 -1.00
N GLU A 31 -6.83 4.14 -0.81
CA GLU A 31 -6.84 2.84 -0.15
C GLU A 31 -7.50 1.75 -1.01
N CYS A 32 -7.13 0.50 -0.72
CA CYS A 32 -7.73 -0.68 -1.29
C CYS A 32 -8.17 -1.65 -0.18
N CYS A 33 -9.17 -2.47 -0.48
CA CYS A 33 -9.66 -3.50 0.41
C CYS A 33 -8.85 -4.78 0.27
N VAL A 34 -8.06 -5.10 1.30
CA VAL A 34 -7.24 -6.32 1.34
C VAL A 34 -7.85 -7.37 2.23
N ASN A 35 -7.90 -8.60 1.75
CA ASN A 35 -8.31 -9.75 2.54
C ASN A 35 -7.20 -10.80 2.60
N TYR A 36 -7.06 -11.39 3.79
CA TYR A 36 -6.21 -12.55 4.00
C TYR A 36 -7.08 -13.80 3.97
N VAL A 37 -6.73 -14.75 3.10
CA VAL A 37 -7.47 -16.01 2.89
C VAL A 37 -7.77 -16.75 4.21
N ILE A 38 -6.89 -16.62 5.21
CA ILE A 38 -6.99 -17.26 6.53
C ILE A 38 -8.08 -16.64 7.42
N VAL A 39 -8.40 -15.36 7.24
CA VAL A 39 -9.37 -14.60 8.06
C VAL A 39 -10.53 -14.04 7.24
N SER A 40 -10.77 -14.58 6.04
CA SER A 40 -11.83 -14.13 5.13
C SER A 40 -13.24 -14.12 5.74
N TRP A 41 -13.48 -14.88 6.81
CA TRP A 41 -14.72 -14.86 7.57
C TRP A 41 -15.00 -13.51 8.29
N PHE A 42 -13.96 -12.71 8.56
CA PHE A 42 -14.07 -11.43 9.26
C PHE A 42 -14.15 -10.21 8.33
N GLY A 43 -14.09 -10.41 7.01
CA GLY A 43 -13.97 -9.35 6.01
C GLY A 43 -12.54 -8.87 5.81
N GLY A 44 -12.34 -8.02 4.81
CA GLY A 44 -11.07 -7.36 4.53
C GLY A 44 -10.80 -6.16 5.43
N HIS A 45 -9.66 -5.53 5.21
CA HIS A 45 -9.25 -4.29 5.84
C HIS A 45 -8.75 -3.32 4.77
N CYS A 46 -9.08 -2.04 4.93
CA CYS A 46 -8.56 -0.98 4.09
C CYS A 46 -7.07 -0.79 4.38
N GLN A 47 -6.28 -0.77 3.32
CA GLN A 47 -4.85 -0.53 3.35
C GLN A 47 -4.50 0.48 2.25
N LYS A 48 -3.52 1.35 2.49
CA LYS A 48 -3.09 2.32 1.47
C LYS A 48 -2.49 1.61 0.25
N TYR A 49 -2.71 2.19 -0.93
CA TYR A 49 -2.01 1.75 -2.15
C TYR A 49 -0.50 1.87 -2.01
N LYS A 50 0.23 1.04 -2.75
CA LYS A 50 1.68 1.02 -2.72
C LYS A 50 2.27 2.24 -3.43
N THR A 51 3.18 2.90 -2.73
CA THR A 51 3.91 4.07 -3.20
C THR A 51 5.19 3.65 -3.93
N GLU A 52 5.86 4.60 -4.58
CA GLU A 52 7.10 4.34 -5.32
C GLU A 52 8.16 3.69 -4.42
N GLY A 53 8.80 2.62 -4.90
CA GLY A 53 9.80 1.88 -4.11
C GLY A 53 9.25 0.73 -3.28
N GLU A 54 7.95 0.72 -2.98
CA GLU A 54 7.34 -0.37 -2.22
C GLU A 54 7.14 -1.64 -3.05
N ILE A 55 7.16 -2.77 -2.35
CA ILE A 55 6.94 -4.10 -2.92
C ILE A 55 5.49 -4.23 -3.38
N CYS A 56 5.31 -4.70 -4.61
CA CYS A 56 4.01 -4.89 -5.24
C CYS A 56 3.73 -6.38 -5.56
N PRO A 57 2.45 -6.78 -5.65
CA PRO A 57 2.10 -8.15 -5.99
C PRO A 57 2.42 -8.45 -7.47
N ILE A 58 3.29 -9.43 -7.72
CA ILE A 58 3.64 -9.88 -9.09
C ILE A 58 2.47 -10.62 -9.75
N ILE A 59 1.68 -11.30 -8.92
CA ILE A 59 0.53 -12.04 -9.38
C ILE A 59 -0.55 -11.00 -9.63
N LYS A 60 -0.84 -10.73 -10.92
CA LYS A 60 -2.14 -10.21 -11.35
C LYS A 60 -3.17 -11.23 -10.90
N THR A 61 -3.60 -11.11 -9.65
CA THR A 61 -4.62 -11.97 -9.09
C THR A 61 -5.86 -11.63 -9.89
N ASP A 62 -6.35 -12.58 -10.67
CA ASP A 62 -7.52 -12.45 -11.53
C ASP A 62 -8.56 -11.49 -10.95
N GLU A 63 -8.57 -10.28 -11.51
CA GLU A 63 -9.70 -9.42 -11.85
C GLU A 63 -11.03 -9.60 -11.08
N THR A 64 -10.98 -9.73 -9.75
CA THR A 64 -12.10 -9.25 -8.92
C THR A 64 -11.81 -7.79 -8.58
N PRO A 65 -12.47 -6.82 -9.24
CA PRO A 65 -12.17 -5.39 -9.06
C PRO A 65 -12.42 -4.92 -7.63
N ASP A 66 -13.16 -5.70 -6.85
CA ASP A 66 -13.64 -5.32 -5.52
C ASP A 66 -12.70 -5.74 -4.39
N MET A 67 -11.76 -6.67 -4.61
CA MET A 67 -11.08 -7.34 -3.49
C MET A 67 -9.66 -7.79 -3.82
N HIS A 68 -8.67 -7.26 -3.09
CA HIS A 68 -7.27 -7.63 -3.25
C HIS A 68 -6.84 -8.67 -2.22
N HIS A 69 -6.08 -9.67 -2.68
CA HIS A 69 -5.57 -10.72 -1.82
C HIS A 69 -4.16 -10.37 -1.35
N PHE A 70 -3.92 -10.47 -0.04
CA PHE A 70 -2.63 -10.26 0.63
C PHE A 70 -2.04 -8.84 0.63
N MET A 71 -2.20 -8.05 -0.43
CA MET A 71 -1.64 -6.69 -0.50
C MET A 71 -2.34 -5.82 -1.56
N CYS A 72 -2.31 -4.50 -1.35
CA CYS A 72 -2.76 -3.53 -2.34
C CYS A 72 -1.84 -3.45 -3.56
N PRO A 73 -2.38 -3.08 -4.74
CA PRO A 73 -1.57 -2.75 -5.90
C PRO A 73 -0.85 -1.41 -5.72
N CYS A 74 -0.03 -1.05 -6.72
CA CYS A 74 0.55 0.29 -6.81
C CYS A 74 -0.52 1.36 -6.95
N LYS A 75 -0.24 2.54 -6.39
CA LYS A 75 -1.08 3.72 -6.54
C LYS A 75 -1.26 4.06 -8.02
N GLU A 76 -2.38 4.66 -8.36
CA GLU A 76 -2.66 5.11 -9.72
C GLU A 76 -1.50 5.95 -10.28
N GLY A 77 -1.08 5.64 -11.52
CA GLY A 77 0.07 6.25 -12.17
C GLY A 77 1.42 5.59 -11.88
N LEU A 78 1.48 4.55 -11.05
CA LEU A 78 2.67 3.73 -10.83
C LEU A 78 2.50 2.33 -11.45
N GLU A 79 3.59 1.77 -11.95
CA GLU A 79 3.64 0.43 -12.52
C GLU A 79 4.43 -0.53 -11.61
N CYS A 80 3.93 -1.75 -11.46
CA CYS A 80 4.61 -2.81 -10.73
C CYS A 80 5.62 -3.51 -11.65
N LEU A 81 6.91 -3.28 -11.43
CA LEU A 81 7.97 -3.98 -12.16
C LEU A 81 8.42 -5.23 -11.40
N PRO A 82 8.43 -6.43 -12.01
CA PRO A 82 8.75 -7.68 -11.33
C PRO A 82 10.23 -7.85 -10.95
N ASP A 83 11.14 -7.29 -11.76
CA ASP A 83 12.59 -7.54 -11.69
C ASP A 83 13.38 -6.30 -11.28
N ARG A 84 12.95 -5.62 -10.21
CA ARG A 84 13.65 -4.42 -9.74
C ARG A 84 14.87 -4.79 -8.91
N GLU A 85 16.02 -4.23 -9.24
CA GLU A 85 17.29 -4.48 -8.56
C GLU A 85 17.50 -3.47 -7.42
N PHE A 86 17.48 -3.96 -6.19
CA PHE A 86 17.77 -3.18 -4.98
C PHE A 86 19.18 -3.50 -4.51
N LYS A 87 20.05 -2.49 -4.51
CA LYS A 87 21.39 -2.61 -3.91
C LYS A 87 21.25 -2.47 -2.39
N VAL A 88 21.46 -3.57 -1.67
CA VAL A 88 21.45 -3.59 -0.20
C VAL A 88 22.86 -3.29 0.33
N THR A 89 23.88 -3.80 -0.35
CA THR A 89 25.29 -3.48 -0.10
C THR A 89 26.02 -3.37 -1.44
N GLU A 90 27.28 -2.92 -1.43
CA GLU A 90 28.13 -2.86 -2.63
C GLU A 90 28.18 -4.19 -3.39
N HIS A 91 28.02 -5.32 -2.69
CA HIS A 91 28.15 -6.67 -3.25
C HIS A 91 26.83 -7.45 -3.32
N VAL A 92 25.74 -6.91 -2.78
CA VAL A 92 24.45 -7.63 -2.69
C VAL A 92 23.37 -6.82 -3.39
N THR A 93 22.88 -7.37 -4.50
CA THR A 93 21.73 -6.87 -5.25
C THR A 93 20.59 -7.89 -5.14
N ILE A 94 19.43 -7.43 -4.66
CA ILE A 94 18.22 -8.25 -4.54
C ILE A 94 17.27 -7.88 -5.67
N LYS A 95 16.72 -8.88 -6.37
CA LYS A 95 15.65 -8.69 -7.34
C LYS A 95 14.31 -8.93 -6.65
N GLN A 96 13.47 -7.92 -6.61
CA GLN A 96 12.12 -8.02 -6.05
C GLN A 96 11.18 -7.07 -6.80
N PRO A 97 9.87 -7.35 -6.78
CA PRO A 97 8.92 -6.51 -7.48
C PRO A 97 8.75 -5.18 -6.76
N GLY A 98 8.62 -4.08 -7.50
CA GLY A 98 8.42 -2.76 -6.90
C GLY A 98 7.63 -1.79 -7.77
N CYS A 99 6.92 -0.87 -7.12
CA CYS A 99 6.19 0.21 -7.80
C CYS A 99 7.13 1.29 -8.31
N VAL A 100 6.98 1.69 -9.57
CA VAL A 100 7.82 2.69 -10.24
C VAL A 100 6.97 3.68 -11.01
N VAL A 101 7.50 4.89 -11.20
CA VAL A 101 6.91 5.83 -12.16
C VAL A 101 7.21 5.32 -13.58
N PRO A 102 6.21 5.19 -14.47
CA PRO A 102 6.42 4.79 -15.85
C PRO A 102 7.43 5.74 -16.52
N GLY A 103 8.53 5.19 -17.04
CA GLY A 103 9.60 5.95 -17.69
C GLY A 103 10.81 6.32 -16.83
N ASN A 104 10.85 5.95 -15.53
CA ASN A 104 12.01 6.16 -14.65
C ASN A 104 12.64 4.84 -14.16
N GLU A 105 12.62 3.82 -15.00
CA GLU A 105 12.96 2.42 -14.69
C GLU A 105 14.43 2.19 -14.26
N GLY A 106 15.28 3.22 -14.35
CA GLY A 106 16.74 3.10 -14.27
C GLY A 106 17.43 3.58 -13.00
N ASN A 107 16.74 4.24 -12.06
CA ASN A 107 17.44 4.79 -10.88
C ASN A 107 16.53 4.84 -9.66
N THR A 108 16.53 3.79 -8.85
CA THR A 108 15.83 3.84 -7.57
C THR A 108 16.63 3.09 -6.52
N GLU A 109 17.20 3.89 -5.63
CA GLU A 109 17.81 3.44 -4.40
C GLU A 109 16.73 2.86 -3.49
N ALA A 110 17.08 1.83 -2.72
CA ALA A 110 16.14 1.18 -1.81
C ALA A 110 15.56 2.21 -0.82
N PRO A 111 14.27 2.12 -0.45
CA PRO A 111 13.74 2.90 0.66
C PRO A 111 14.60 2.64 1.90
N GLN A 112 15.25 3.69 2.42
CA GLN A 112 15.91 3.63 3.71
C GLN A 112 14.80 3.70 4.77
N GLU A 113 14.57 2.60 5.50
CA GLU A 113 13.83 2.66 6.76
C GLU A 113 14.65 3.51 7.75
N GLU A 114 14.18 4.71 8.09
CA GLU A 114 14.64 5.51 9.24
C GLU A 114 13.90 5.13 10.53
#